data_AF-A0A2V8EG05-F1
#
_entry.id   AF-A0A2V8EG05-F1
#
_cell.length_a   1.000
_cell.length_b   1.000
_cell.length_c   1.000
_cell.angle_alpha   90.00
_cell.angle_beta   90.00
_cell.angle_gamma   90.00
#
_symmetry.space_group_name_H-M   'P 1'
#
loop_
_entity.id
_entity.type
_entity.pdbx_description
1 polymer ?
#
loop_
_entity_poly.entity_id
_entity_poly.type
_entity_poly.pdbx_seq_one_letter_code
_entity_poly.pdbx_strand_id
1 'polypeptide(L)'
;MTLLSIFRNPTTFSASVAIVPVTNLFHRLARKGVERQRRLMDPYNRFGGPPSERPEVYRYRSPLFHVDRLQIPLLVHVAENDEDVNIDEAMQLVDALRARKPALAEIKVYSSPPGGHTFDRRVRPRAWQPENTPDQRDSWERVWKFLDSKLQAPYN
;
A
#
# COMPACT_ATOMS: atom_id res chain seq x y z
N MET A 1 4.91 4.69 0.90
CA MET A 1 6.37 4.72 0.63
C MET A 1 6.88 3.39 0.10
N THR A 2 6.64 2.25 0.79
CA THR A 2 7.17 0.92 0.42
C THR A 2 7.13 0.58 -1.06
N LEU A 3 5.96 0.67 -1.70
CA LEU A 3 5.81 0.28 -3.11
C LEU A 3 6.70 1.08 -4.05
N LEU A 4 6.78 2.41 -3.89
CA LEU A 4 7.68 3.22 -4.73
C LEU A 4 9.15 2.91 -4.46
N SER A 5 9.53 2.58 -3.22
CA SER A 5 10.91 2.24 -2.89
C SER A 5 11.37 0.99 -3.64
N ILE A 6 10.56 -0.08 -3.60
CA ILE A 6 10.90 -1.36 -4.25
C ILE A 6 10.78 -1.28 -5.78
N PHE A 7 9.86 -0.48 -6.32
CA PHE A 7 9.72 -0.34 -7.78
C PHE A 7 10.83 0.53 -8.39
N ARG A 8 11.43 1.44 -7.62
CA ARG A 8 12.55 2.28 -8.06
C ARG A 8 13.91 1.64 -7.81
N ASN A 9 14.00 0.78 -6.80
CA ASN A 9 15.24 0.12 -6.39
C ASN A 9 14.98 -1.40 -6.22
N PRO A 10 14.75 -2.12 -7.33
CA PRO A 10 14.21 -3.48 -7.28
C PRO A 10 15.14 -4.52 -6.65
N THR A 11 16.43 -4.21 -6.51
CA THR A 11 17.44 -5.13 -5.97
C THR A 11 17.96 -4.74 -4.59
N THR A 12 17.45 -3.65 -3.99
CA THR A 12 17.93 -3.18 -2.68
C THR A 12 17.35 -3.95 -1.51
N PHE A 13 16.15 -4.52 -1.66
CA PHE A 13 15.43 -5.20 -0.58
C PHE A 13 15.18 -6.66 -0.97
N SER A 14 15.23 -7.58 -0.01
CA SER A 14 14.93 -9.01 -0.28
C SER A 14 13.44 -9.32 -0.31
N ALA A 15 12.62 -8.57 0.44
CA ALA A 15 11.17 -8.71 0.51
C ALA A 15 10.53 -7.38 0.96
N SER A 16 9.22 -7.25 0.80
CA SER A 16 8.50 -6.03 1.21
C SER A 16 7.07 -6.29 1.64
N VAL A 17 6.56 -5.44 2.55
CA VAL A 17 5.18 -5.49 3.03
C VAL A 17 4.55 -4.10 2.93
N ALA A 18 3.38 -4.03 2.33
CA ALA A 18 2.61 -2.80 2.17
C ALA A 18 1.17 -3.00 2.68
N ILE A 19 0.87 -2.40 3.84
CA ILE A 19 -0.45 -2.44 4.47
C ILE A 19 -1.16 -1.12 4.17
N VAL A 20 -2.40 -1.19 3.66
CA VAL A 20 -3.25 -0.07 3.22
C VAL A 20 -2.50 1.01 2.40
N PRO A 21 -1.73 0.64 1.36
CA PRO A 21 -0.91 1.61 0.64
C PRO A 21 -1.76 2.52 -0.26
N VAL A 22 -1.44 3.81 -0.32
CA VAL A 22 -1.87 4.68 -1.43
C VAL A 22 -1.33 4.12 -2.75
N THR A 23 -2.17 3.98 -3.78
CA THR A 23 -1.82 3.26 -5.01
C THR A 23 -1.87 4.10 -6.28
N ASN A 24 -2.83 5.03 -6.38
CA ASN A 24 -3.09 5.79 -7.60
C ASN A 24 -3.54 7.22 -7.27
N LEU A 25 -2.63 8.17 -7.46
CA LEU A 25 -2.88 9.58 -7.16
C LEU A 25 -3.95 10.20 -8.07
N PHE A 26 -4.12 9.73 -9.31
CA PHE A 26 -5.19 10.25 -10.18
C PHE A 26 -6.56 9.92 -9.62
N HIS A 27 -6.77 8.65 -9.26
CA HIS A 27 -8.02 8.20 -8.64
C HIS A 27 -8.26 8.94 -7.33
N ARG A 28 -7.25 9.02 -6.46
CA ARG A 28 -7.33 9.71 -5.18
C ARG A 28 -7.76 11.17 -5.32
N LEU A 29 -7.16 11.89 -6.25
CA LEU A 29 -7.45 13.31 -6.50
C LEU A 29 -8.86 13.49 -7.09
N ALA A 30 -9.27 12.63 -8.03
CA ALA A 30 -10.62 12.65 -8.58
C ALA A 30 -11.69 12.37 -7.51
N ARG A 31 -11.44 11.40 -6.63
CA ARG A 31 -12.39 10.97 -5.59
C ARG A 31 -12.50 11.94 -4.42
N LYS A 32 -11.38 12.54 -3.99
CA LYS A 32 -11.29 13.39 -2.78
C LYS A 32 -11.29 14.90 -3.05
N GLY A 33 -11.39 15.30 -4.32
CA GLY A 33 -11.34 16.68 -4.77
C GLY A 33 -9.91 17.12 -5.09
N VAL A 34 -9.65 17.41 -6.37
CA VAL A 34 -8.30 17.59 -6.93
C VAL A 34 -7.52 18.65 -6.17
N GLU A 35 -8.04 19.87 -6.07
CA GLU A 35 -7.27 20.98 -5.54
C GLU A 35 -7.07 20.90 -4.03
N ARG A 36 -8.10 20.50 -3.28
CA ARG A 36 -8.00 20.26 -1.83
C ARG A 36 -6.98 19.17 -1.53
N GLN A 37 -7.12 18.01 -2.17
CA GLN A 37 -6.28 16.86 -1.90
C GLN A 37 -4.84 17.07 -2.39
N ARG A 38 -4.64 17.81 -3.48
CA ARG A 38 -3.31 18.23 -3.95
C ARG A 38 -2.59 19.08 -2.90
N ARG A 39 -3.25 20.09 -2.34
CA ARG A 39 -2.64 20.94 -1.29
C ARG A 39 -2.26 20.16 -0.03
N LEU A 40 -3.03 19.12 0.31
CA LEU A 40 -2.69 18.23 1.43
C LEU A 40 -1.47 17.36 1.14
N MET A 41 -1.36 16.83 -0.08
CA MET A 41 -0.28 15.94 -0.48
C MET A 41 1.03 16.68 -0.81
N ASP A 42 0.93 17.87 -1.38
CA ASP A 42 2.06 18.67 -1.84
C ASP A 42 1.89 20.15 -1.44
N PRO A 43 1.95 20.46 -0.13
CA PRO A 43 1.70 21.81 0.39
C PRO A 43 2.73 22.85 -0.10
N TYR A 44 3.91 22.40 -0.56
CA TYR A 44 5.00 23.26 -1.02
C TYR A 44 5.15 23.28 -2.55
N ASN A 45 4.15 22.79 -3.30
CA ASN A 45 4.15 22.75 -4.76
C ASN A 45 5.41 22.07 -5.38
N ARG A 46 5.96 21.04 -4.73
CA ARG A 46 7.11 20.26 -5.21
C ARG A 46 6.78 19.45 -6.47
N PHE A 47 5.48 19.25 -6.74
CA PHE A 47 4.98 18.54 -7.91
C PHE A 47 4.90 19.48 -9.11
N GLY A 48 4.94 20.81 -8.88
CA GLY A 48 5.03 21.82 -9.92
C GLY A 48 3.73 22.05 -10.69
N GLY A 49 2.57 21.69 -10.12
CA GLY A 49 1.25 21.88 -10.73
C GLY A 49 0.24 20.75 -10.47
N PRO A 50 -1.03 20.93 -10.88
CA PRO A 50 -2.07 19.90 -10.83
C PRO A 50 -1.82 18.76 -11.84
N PRO A 51 -2.55 17.63 -11.73
CA PRO A 51 -2.40 16.51 -12.66
C PRO A 51 -2.68 16.83 -14.13
N SER A 52 -3.47 17.86 -14.41
CA SER A 52 -3.74 18.35 -15.76
C SER A 52 -2.52 19.00 -16.41
N GLU A 53 -1.61 19.56 -15.61
CA GLU A 53 -0.40 20.26 -16.07
C GLU A 53 0.85 19.40 -15.93
N ARG A 54 0.90 18.54 -14.91
CA ARG A 54 2.06 17.69 -14.58
C ARG A 54 1.72 16.20 -14.54
N PRO A 55 0.98 15.63 -15.51
CA PRO A 55 0.49 14.24 -15.44
C PRO A 55 1.61 13.21 -15.19
N GLU A 56 2.79 13.43 -15.76
CA GLU A 56 3.98 12.60 -15.59
C GLU A 56 4.43 12.50 -14.12
N VAL A 57 4.30 13.58 -13.34
CA VAL A 57 4.70 13.64 -11.92
C VAL A 57 3.79 12.75 -11.07
N TYR A 58 2.49 12.78 -11.34
CA TYR A 58 1.49 11.97 -10.62
C TYR A 58 1.56 10.50 -11.05
N ARG A 59 1.78 10.22 -12.34
CA ARG A 59 2.04 8.85 -12.84
C ARG A 59 3.31 8.27 -12.20
N TYR A 60 4.40 9.04 -12.18
CA TYR A 60 5.67 8.62 -11.58
C TYR A 60 5.59 8.36 -10.07
N ARG A 61 4.66 9.01 -9.36
CA ARG A 61 4.43 8.86 -7.92
C ARG A 61 3.27 7.91 -7.56
N SER A 62 2.61 7.30 -8.55
CA SER A 62 1.53 6.34 -8.32
C SER A 62 2.05 4.91 -8.49
N PRO A 63 2.15 4.10 -7.41
CA PRO A 63 2.61 2.72 -7.45
C PRO A 63 1.99 1.85 -8.55
N LEU A 64 0.70 2.04 -8.85
CA LEU A 64 -0.04 1.28 -9.85
C LEU A 64 0.68 1.16 -11.20
N PHE A 65 1.33 2.24 -11.66
CA PHE A 65 1.99 2.30 -12.97
C PHE A 65 3.39 1.66 -13.00
N HIS A 66 3.86 1.10 -11.88
CA HIS A 66 5.19 0.50 -11.77
C HIS A 66 5.16 -0.97 -11.36
N VAL A 67 3.98 -1.59 -11.30
CA VAL A 67 3.80 -3.01 -10.92
C VAL A 67 4.72 -3.94 -11.71
N ASP A 68 4.97 -3.66 -13.00
CA ASP A 68 5.81 -4.50 -13.85
C ASP A 68 7.28 -4.52 -13.42
N ARG A 69 7.70 -3.54 -12.61
CA ARG A 69 9.03 -3.45 -12.02
C ARG A 69 9.20 -4.28 -10.76
N LEU A 70 8.15 -4.93 -10.25
CA LEU A 70 8.27 -5.83 -9.10
C LEU A 70 9.20 -7.00 -9.46
N GLN A 71 10.28 -7.16 -8.69
CA GLN A 71 11.28 -8.22 -8.83
C GLN A 71 11.47 -9.04 -7.55
N ILE A 72 10.89 -8.60 -6.44
CA ILE A 72 11.04 -9.21 -5.12
C ILE A 72 9.68 -9.61 -4.56
N PRO A 73 9.61 -10.55 -3.60
CA PRO A 73 8.39 -10.84 -2.88
C PRO A 73 7.74 -9.59 -2.27
N LEU A 74 6.43 -9.46 -2.45
CA LEU A 74 5.61 -8.38 -1.91
C LEU A 74 4.35 -8.95 -1.26
N LEU A 75 4.13 -8.60 0.01
CA LEU A 75 2.85 -8.80 0.69
C LEU A 75 2.04 -7.50 0.70
N VAL A 76 0.79 -7.54 0.27
CA VAL A 76 -0.14 -6.39 0.28
C VAL A 76 -1.40 -6.70 1.07
N HIS A 77 -1.72 -5.83 2.03
CA HIS A 77 -2.99 -5.88 2.77
C HIS A 77 -3.83 -4.65 2.43
N VAL A 78 -5.12 -4.85 2.15
CA VAL A 78 -6.10 -3.77 1.90
C VAL A 78 -7.40 -4.06 2.64
N ALA A 79 -8.19 -3.03 2.91
CA ALA A 79 -9.45 -3.16 3.65
C ALA A 79 -10.62 -2.58 2.85
N GLU A 80 -11.76 -3.28 2.82
CA GLU A 80 -12.95 -2.85 2.07
C GLU A 80 -13.57 -1.56 2.59
N ASN A 81 -13.55 -1.35 3.91
CA ASN A 81 -14.06 -0.15 4.58
C ASN A 81 -12.97 0.91 4.81
N ASP A 82 -11.87 0.88 4.06
CA ASP A 82 -10.85 1.92 4.12
C ASP A 82 -11.40 3.23 3.50
N GLU A 83 -11.61 4.23 4.34
CA GLU A 83 -12.07 5.56 3.93
C GLU A 83 -10.92 6.48 3.49
N ASP A 84 -9.66 6.12 3.78
CA ASP A 84 -8.51 6.87 3.29
C ASP A 84 -8.06 6.39 1.90
N VAL A 85 -7.75 5.11 1.75
CA VAL A 85 -7.49 4.48 0.46
C VAL A 85 -8.71 3.68 0.08
N ASN A 86 -9.67 4.34 -0.58
CA ASN A 86 -10.92 3.71 -0.97
C ASN A 86 -10.69 2.41 -1.74
N ILE A 87 -11.56 1.43 -1.53
CA ILE A 87 -11.36 0.07 -2.05
C ILE A 87 -11.23 0.05 -3.59
N ASP A 88 -11.89 0.97 -4.30
CA ASP A 88 -11.77 1.16 -5.74
C ASP A 88 -10.40 1.71 -6.19
N GLU A 89 -9.71 2.48 -5.35
CA GLU A 89 -8.28 2.82 -5.55
C GLU A 89 -7.39 1.58 -5.31
N ALA A 90 -7.62 0.89 -4.20
CA ALA A 90 -6.80 -0.24 -3.76
C ALA A 90 -6.90 -1.42 -4.75
N MET A 91 -8.11 -1.74 -5.20
CA MET A 91 -8.37 -2.88 -6.08
C MET A 91 -7.69 -2.76 -7.44
N GLN A 92 -7.48 -1.54 -7.97
CA GLN A 92 -6.68 -1.36 -9.19
C GLN A 92 -5.26 -1.93 -9.06
N LEU A 93 -4.62 -1.75 -7.90
CA LEU A 93 -3.29 -2.32 -7.63
C LEU A 93 -3.37 -3.83 -7.40
N VAL A 94 -4.37 -4.28 -6.64
CA VAL A 94 -4.61 -5.71 -6.37
C VAL A 94 -4.77 -6.49 -7.67
N ASP A 95 -5.63 -6.01 -8.56
CA ASP A 95 -5.91 -6.67 -9.84
C ASP A 95 -4.68 -6.64 -10.76
N ALA A 96 -3.96 -5.53 -10.79
CA ALA A 96 -2.70 -5.42 -11.50
C ALA A 96 -1.63 -6.41 -11.01
N LEU A 97 -1.47 -6.54 -9.69
CA LEU A 97 -0.52 -7.47 -9.09
C LEU A 97 -0.91 -8.93 -9.33
N ARG A 98 -2.20 -9.28 -9.16
CA ARG A 98 -2.72 -10.62 -9.44
C ARG A 98 -2.51 -11.02 -10.90
N ALA A 99 -2.77 -10.09 -11.83
CA ALA A 99 -2.66 -10.37 -13.25
C ALA A 99 -1.19 -10.47 -13.73
N ARG A 100 -0.31 -9.59 -13.23
CA ARG A 100 1.03 -9.40 -13.82
C ARG A 100 2.17 -9.95 -12.98
N LYS A 101 1.95 -10.16 -11.67
CA LYS A 101 2.98 -10.59 -10.71
C LYS A 101 2.49 -11.67 -9.72
N PRO A 102 1.66 -12.65 -10.12
CA PRO A 102 1.08 -13.62 -9.17
C PRO A 102 2.13 -14.48 -8.44
N ALA A 103 3.31 -14.68 -9.02
CA ALA A 103 4.39 -15.45 -8.39
C ALA A 103 5.16 -14.66 -7.30
N LEU A 104 5.05 -13.33 -7.29
CA LEU A 104 5.78 -12.46 -6.36
C LEU A 104 4.87 -11.76 -5.36
N ALA A 105 3.59 -11.58 -5.68
CA ALA A 105 2.65 -10.82 -4.87
C ALA A 105 1.70 -11.74 -4.08
N GLU A 106 1.77 -11.67 -2.76
CA GLU A 106 0.75 -12.19 -1.86
C GLU A 106 -0.19 -11.05 -1.46
N ILE A 107 -1.51 -11.29 -1.52
CA ILE A 107 -2.50 -10.23 -1.31
C ILE A 107 -3.60 -10.73 -0.37
N LYS A 108 -3.92 -9.90 0.64
CA LYS A 108 -5.07 -10.09 1.52
C LYS A 108 -6.00 -8.87 1.48
N VAL A 109 -7.25 -9.12 1.11
CA VAL A 109 -8.35 -8.16 1.25
C VAL A 109 -9.10 -8.50 2.54
N TYR A 110 -9.23 -7.53 3.44
CA TYR A 110 -9.98 -7.65 4.68
C TYR A 110 -11.39 -7.09 4.50
N SER A 111 -12.40 -7.88 4.87
CA SER A 111 -13.79 -7.45 4.78
C SER A 111 -14.17 -6.66 6.03
N SER A 112 -14.28 -5.35 5.85
CA SER A 112 -14.70 -4.39 6.87
C SER A 112 -14.02 -4.51 8.26
N PRO A 113 -12.68 -4.61 8.36
CA PRO A 113 -12.02 -4.71 9.65
C PRO A 113 -12.25 -3.47 10.53
N PRO A 114 -12.26 -3.59 11.87
CA PRO A 114 -12.40 -2.45 12.75
C PRO A 114 -11.38 -1.34 12.44
N GLY A 115 -11.89 -0.13 12.14
CA GLY A 115 -11.09 1.05 11.83
C GLY A 115 -10.53 1.15 10.41
N GLY A 116 -10.87 0.23 9.50
CA GLY A 116 -10.53 0.34 8.07
C GLY A 116 -9.05 0.64 7.86
N HIS A 117 -8.71 1.87 7.46
CA HIS A 117 -7.34 2.30 7.17
C HIS A 117 -6.32 2.03 8.30
N THR A 118 -6.75 2.04 9.56
CA THR A 118 -5.81 1.89 10.70
C THR A 118 -5.86 0.51 11.33
N PHE A 119 -6.59 -0.46 10.76
CA PHE A 119 -6.92 -1.73 11.41
C PHE A 119 -5.71 -2.50 11.95
N ASP A 120 -4.56 -2.38 11.27
CA ASP A 120 -3.31 -3.04 11.60
C ASP A 120 -2.63 -2.48 12.87
N ARG A 121 -2.87 -1.20 13.18
CA ARG A 121 -2.12 -0.45 14.20
C ARG A 121 -2.97 0.15 15.31
N ARG A 122 -4.23 -0.30 15.43
CA ARG A 122 -5.13 0.15 16.49
C ARG A 122 -4.64 -0.29 17.86
N VAL A 123 -4.80 0.59 18.83
CA VAL A 123 -4.46 0.35 20.24
C VAL A 123 -5.63 0.72 21.14
N ARG A 124 -5.74 0.03 22.27
CA ARG A 124 -6.72 0.36 23.31
C ARG A 124 -6.39 1.74 23.89
N PRO A 125 -7.37 2.68 23.93
CA PRO A 125 -7.14 3.99 24.52
C PRO A 125 -6.57 3.89 25.93
N ARG A 126 -5.62 4.77 26.26
CA ARG A 126 -4.93 4.88 27.57
C ARG A 126 -4.00 3.71 27.95
N ALA A 127 -4.26 2.49 27.46
CA ALA A 127 -3.41 1.33 27.71
C ALA A 127 -2.27 1.16 26.69
N TRP A 128 -2.41 1.75 25.49
CA TRP A 128 -1.42 1.67 24.39
C TRP A 128 -1.05 0.24 23.94
N GLN A 129 -1.85 -0.75 24.34
CA GLN A 129 -1.73 -2.14 23.90
C GLN A 129 -2.53 -2.35 22.61
N PRO A 130 -2.09 -3.21 21.68
CA PRO A 130 -2.87 -3.56 20.50
C PRO A 130 -4.30 -3.98 20.88
N GLU A 131 -5.29 -3.57 20.07
CA GLU A 131 -6.67 -4.02 20.29
C GLU A 131 -6.79 -5.55 20.16
N ASN A 132 -5.90 -6.17 19.37
CA ASN A 132 -5.86 -7.61 19.09
C ASN A 132 -7.16 -8.12 18.47
N THR A 133 -7.76 -7.33 17.58
CA THR A 133 -8.91 -7.77 16.78
C THR A 133 -8.50 -8.97 15.90
N PRO A 134 -9.45 -9.81 15.45
CA PRO A 134 -9.14 -10.94 14.57
C PRO A 134 -8.34 -10.51 13.33
N ASP A 135 -8.77 -9.46 12.62
CA ASP A 135 -8.09 -8.96 11.42
C ASP A 135 -6.71 -8.37 11.71
N GLN A 136 -6.54 -7.67 12.85
CA GLN A 136 -5.24 -7.15 13.26
C GLN A 136 -4.25 -8.29 13.51
N ARG A 137 -4.68 -9.35 14.20
CA ARG A 137 -3.84 -10.52 14.48
C ARG A 137 -3.51 -11.30 13.20
N ASP A 138 -4.49 -11.57 12.35
CA ASP A 138 -4.24 -12.25 11.05
C ASP A 138 -3.30 -11.44 10.17
N SER A 139 -3.45 -10.11 10.11
CA SER A 139 -2.53 -9.24 9.37
C SER A 139 -1.10 -9.40 9.88
N TRP A 140 -0.86 -9.23 11.18
CA TRP A 140 0.49 -9.35 11.72
C TRP A 140 1.05 -10.77 11.61
N GLU A 141 0.23 -11.81 11.80
CA GLU A 141 0.66 -13.20 11.61
C GLU A 141 1.11 -13.47 10.17
N ARG A 142 0.39 -12.95 9.17
CA ARG A 142 0.81 -13.02 7.76
C ARG A 142 2.11 -12.29 7.52
N VAL A 143 2.27 -11.08 8.08
CA VAL A 143 3.54 -10.33 7.98
C VAL A 143 4.69 -11.15 8.53
N TRP A 144 4.54 -11.71 9.74
CA TRP A 144 5.58 -12.51 10.37
C TRP A 144 5.92 -13.76 9.57
N LYS A 145 4.92 -14.55 9.16
CA LYS A 145 5.14 -15.76 8.33
C LYS A 145 5.79 -15.42 6.99
N PHE A 146 5.33 -14.36 6.35
CA PHE A 146 5.89 -13.90 5.08
C PHE A 146 7.35 -13.51 5.23
N LEU A 147 7.66 -12.60 6.16
CA LEU A 147 9.03 -12.13 6.37
C LEU A 147 9.96 -13.25 6.82
N ASP A 148 9.51 -14.11 7.74
CA ASP A 148 10.28 -15.30 8.15
C ASP A 148 10.63 -16.12 6.91
N SER A 149 9.63 -16.51 6.10
CA SER A 149 9.87 -17.33 4.89
C SER A 149 10.78 -16.69 3.83
N LYS A 150 10.85 -15.35 3.74
CA LYS A 150 11.61 -14.65 2.69
C LYS A 150 12.97 -14.15 3.14
N LEU A 151 13.21 -14.07 4.45
CA LEU A 151 14.43 -13.52 5.03
C LEU A 151 15.29 -14.55 5.75
N GLN A 152 14.89 -15.84 5.80
CA GLN A 152 15.79 -16.88 6.29
C GLN A 152 17.06 -16.90 5.44
N ALA A 153 18.22 -16.88 6.10
CA ALA A 153 19.47 -17.18 5.42
C ALA A 153 19.41 -18.62 4.89
N PRO A 154 20.03 -18.94 3.74
CA PRO A 154 20.24 -20.33 3.38
C PRO A 154 20.96 -21.01 4.56
N TYR A 155 20.40 -22.13 5.05
CA TYR A 155 21.06 -22.94 6.06
C TYR A 155 22.47 -23.29 5.54
N ASN A 156 23.51 -22.85 6.27
CA ASN A 156 24.90 -23.28 6.07
C ASN A 156 25.08 -24.70 6.60
#